data_AF-A0AAW5SCQ7-F1
#
_entry.id   AF-A0AAW5SCQ7-F1
#
_cell.length_a   1.000
_cell.length_b   1.000
_cell.length_c   1.000
_cell.angle_alpha   90.00
_cell.angle_beta   90.00
_cell.angle_gamma   90.00
#
_symmetry.space_group_name_H-M   'P 1'
#
loop_
_entity.id
_entity.type
_entity.pdbx_description
1 polymer ?
#
loop_
_entity_poly.entity_id
_entity_poly.type
_entity_poly.pdbx_seq_one_letter_code
_entity_poly.pdbx_strand_id
1 'polypeptide(L)'
;MLTIDYALAYSFVDPSDPEVPYRLEFRYEYTEGQDPSIYTSNPPGQLFAVVKGEHPDRGKAIPLSRYGVRLNDADRAVDRNNWPWFTENKIDLSVIRSRVQAAGLA
;
A
#
# COMPACT_ATOMS: atom_id res chain seq x y z
N MET A 1 -11.40 -10.51 -5.61
CA MET A 1 -10.76 -9.37 -4.93
C MET A 1 -9.99 -8.58 -5.98
N LEU A 2 -10.17 -7.26 -6.04
CA LEU A 2 -9.42 -6.37 -6.94
C LEU A 2 -8.33 -5.63 -6.17
N THR A 3 -7.34 -5.13 -6.89
CA THR A 3 -6.15 -4.46 -6.34
C THR A 3 -5.92 -3.12 -7.03
N ILE A 4 -5.50 -2.12 -6.26
CA ILE A 4 -4.88 -0.89 -6.74
C ILE A 4 -3.43 -0.90 -6.27
N ASP A 5 -2.49 -0.96 -7.21
CA ASP A 5 -1.08 -0.87 -6.92
C ASP A 5 -0.63 0.59 -6.76
N TYR A 6 0.25 0.83 -5.80
CA TYR A 6 0.88 2.12 -5.58
C TYR A 6 2.31 2.08 -6.11
N ALA A 7 2.72 3.15 -6.81
CA ALA A 7 4.11 3.37 -7.19
C ALA A 7 4.74 2.14 -7.90
N LEU A 8 4.02 1.56 -8.88
CA LEU A 8 4.36 0.28 -9.56
C LEU A 8 5.83 0.15 -10.00
N ALA A 9 6.43 1.26 -10.42
CA ALA A 9 7.83 1.31 -10.88
C ALA A 9 8.86 1.10 -9.75
N TYR A 10 8.48 1.31 -8.50
CA TYR A 10 9.38 1.36 -7.35
C TYR A 10 9.22 0.15 -6.43
N SER A 11 10.15 0.00 -5.49
CA SER A 11 10.06 -1.01 -4.43
C SER A 11 9.93 -0.33 -3.07
N PHE A 12 9.04 -0.84 -2.25
CA PHE A 12 8.97 -0.47 -0.84
C PHE A 12 9.91 -1.39 -0.06
N VAL A 13 10.72 -0.86 0.84
CA VAL A 13 11.64 -1.66 1.68
C VAL A 13 11.59 -1.18 3.11
N ASP A 14 11.74 -2.09 4.07
CA ASP A 14 11.95 -1.70 5.47
C ASP A 14 13.46 -1.47 5.67
N PRO A 15 13.92 -0.31 6.18
CA PRO A 15 15.35 -0.08 6.40
C PRO A 15 16.01 -1.09 7.35
N SER A 16 15.24 -1.76 8.22
CA SER A 16 15.77 -2.84 9.06
C SER A 16 15.97 -4.16 8.30
N ASP A 17 15.33 -4.31 7.13
CA ASP A 17 15.43 -5.48 6.26
C ASP A 17 15.35 -5.05 4.77
N PRO A 18 16.40 -4.38 4.25
CA PRO A 18 16.38 -3.73 2.94
C PRO A 18 16.47 -4.71 1.76
N GLU A 19 16.70 -6.00 2.05
CA GLU A 19 16.79 -7.09 1.08
C GLU A 19 15.42 -7.62 0.65
N VAL A 20 14.37 -7.36 1.44
CA VAL A 20 13.00 -7.79 1.10
C VAL A 20 12.26 -6.66 0.38
N PRO A 21 12.05 -6.74 -0.95
CA PRO A 21 11.27 -5.75 -1.66
C PRO A 21 9.77 -6.05 -1.55
N TYR A 22 9.00 -5.01 -1.31
CA TYR A 22 7.55 -5.04 -1.29
C TYR A 22 6.97 -4.19 -2.42
N ARG A 23 5.79 -4.58 -2.89
CA ARG A 23 4.83 -3.66 -3.53
C ARG A 23 3.72 -3.33 -2.55
N LEU A 24 3.12 -2.18 -2.74
CA LEU A 24 2.02 -1.71 -1.90
C LEU A 24 0.70 -1.85 -2.68
N GLU A 25 -0.25 -2.58 -2.11
CA GLU A 25 -1.54 -2.90 -2.73
C GLU A 25 -2.67 -2.44 -1.83
N PHE A 26 -3.67 -1.74 -2.38
CA PHE A 26 -4.98 -1.61 -1.74
C PHE A 26 -5.92 -2.65 -2.34
N ARG A 27 -6.38 -3.58 -1.51
CA ARG A 27 -7.30 -4.67 -1.90
C ARG A 27 -8.71 -4.31 -1.49
N TYR A 28 -9.65 -4.49 -2.41
CA TYR A 28 -11.07 -4.18 -2.20
C TYR A 28 -11.97 -5.17 -2.95
N GLU A 29 -13.23 -5.21 -2.54
CA GLU A 29 -14.25 -6.03 -3.21
C GLU A 29 -14.82 -5.29 -4.41
N TYR A 30 -14.95 -6.00 -5.53
CA TYR A 30 -15.60 -5.46 -6.72
C TYR A 30 -17.09 -5.29 -6.44
N THR A 31 -17.62 -4.12 -6.76
CA THR A 31 -19.06 -3.85 -6.78
C THR A 31 -19.43 -3.53 -8.22
N GLU A 32 -20.39 -4.26 -8.78
CA GLU A 32 -20.81 -4.09 -10.17
C GLU A 32 -21.27 -2.64 -10.43
N GLY A 33 -20.80 -2.06 -11.52
CA GLY A 33 -21.11 -0.66 -11.89
C GLY A 33 -20.33 0.41 -11.12
N GLN A 34 -19.41 0.04 -10.24
CA GLN A 34 -18.54 0.98 -9.52
C GLN A 34 -17.08 0.85 -9.98
N ASP A 35 -16.61 1.84 -10.75
CA ASP A 35 -15.19 1.99 -11.03
C ASP A 35 -14.48 2.56 -9.79
N PRO A 36 -13.42 1.94 -9.27
CA PRO A 36 -12.67 2.45 -8.11
C PRO A 36 -12.12 3.87 -8.34
N SER A 37 -12.65 4.84 -7.59
CA SER A 37 -12.15 6.22 -7.62
C SER A 37 -12.36 6.88 -6.27
N ILE A 38 -11.36 7.66 -5.83
CA ILE A 38 -11.44 8.43 -4.58
C ILE A 38 -12.55 9.50 -4.59
N TYR A 39 -13.05 9.87 -5.77
CA TYR A 39 -14.05 10.92 -5.96
C TYR A 39 -15.47 10.40 -6.11
N THR A 40 -15.66 9.12 -6.46
CA THR A 40 -16.98 8.56 -6.77
C THR A 40 -17.31 7.36 -5.89
N SER A 41 -16.71 6.19 -6.17
CA SER A 41 -17.05 4.94 -5.49
C SER A 41 -16.39 4.80 -4.11
N ASN A 42 -15.15 5.29 -3.98
CA ASN A 42 -14.33 5.24 -2.77
C ASN A 42 -14.50 3.93 -1.96
N PRO A 43 -14.18 2.77 -2.57
CA PRO A 43 -14.54 1.48 -2.01
C PRO A 43 -13.83 1.26 -0.66
N PRO A 44 -14.49 0.57 0.28
CA PRO A 44 -13.81 0.07 1.47
C PRO A 44 -12.88 -1.09 1.09
N GLY A 45 -11.75 -1.18 1.78
CA GLY A 45 -10.74 -2.19 1.50
C GLY A 45 -9.67 -2.23 2.60
N GLN A 46 -8.48 -2.68 2.23
CA GLN A 46 -7.36 -2.80 3.14
C GLN A 46 -6.04 -2.63 2.39
N LEU A 47 -5.10 -1.93 3.03
CA LEU A 47 -3.75 -1.70 2.52
C LEU A 47 -2.81 -2.83 2.94
N PHE A 48 -2.01 -3.33 2.01
CA PHE A 48 -1.05 -4.42 2.22
C PHE A 48 0.32 -4.08 1.64
N ALA A 49 1.38 -4.47 2.35
CA ALA A 49 2.70 -4.66 1.78
C ALA A 49 2.82 -6.12 1.32
N VAL A 50 3.14 -6.34 0.04
CA VAL A 50 3.23 -7.68 -0.55
C VAL A 50 4.64 -7.89 -1.08
N VAL A 51 5.30 -8.97 -0.63
CA VAL A 51 6.65 -9.30 -1.08
C VAL A 51 6.65 -9.49 -2.61
N LYS A 52 7.58 -8.84 -3.30
CA LYS A 52 7.71 -8.88 -4.78
C LYS A 52 9.09 -9.40 -5.22
N GLY A 53 9.32 -9.42 -6.54
CA GLY A 53 10.59 -9.91 -7.11
C GLY A 53 10.73 -11.42 -7.02
N GLU A 54 11.97 -11.91 -7.00
CA GLU A 54 12.33 -13.34 -6.91
C GLU A 54 12.59 -13.80 -5.47
N HIS A 55 12.18 -13.01 -4.48
CA HIS A 55 12.35 -13.36 -3.07
C HIS A 55 11.61 -14.67 -2.72
N PRO A 56 12.17 -15.56 -1.87
CA PRO A 56 11.53 -16.83 -1.50
C PRO A 56 10.09 -16.68 -0.98
N ASP A 57 9.83 -15.61 -0.23
CA ASP A 57 8.50 -15.26 0.32
C ASP A 57 7.60 -14.49 -0.67
N ARG A 58 7.89 -14.48 -1.97
CA ARG A 58 7.10 -13.73 -2.98
C ARG A 58 5.60 -13.97 -2.83
N GLY A 59 4.83 -12.89 -2.79
CA GLY A 59 3.37 -12.93 -2.66
C GLY A 59 2.86 -12.95 -1.22
N LYS A 60 3.73 -13.15 -0.23
CA LYS A 60 3.38 -12.97 1.20
C LYS A 60 2.88 -11.55 1.42
N ALA A 61 1.66 -11.43 1.93
CA ALA A 61 0.99 -10.17 2.16
C ALA A 61 0.96 -9.85 3.66
N ILE A 62 1.34 -8.63 4.01
CA ILE A 62 1.36 -8.09 5.37
C ILE A 62 0.36 -6.93 5.40
N PRO A 63 -0.70 -7.01 6.21
CA PRO A 63 -1.64 -5.89 6.33
C PRO A 63 -0.93 -4.69 6.97
N LEU A 64 -1.12 -3.52 6.37
CA LEU A 64 -0.67 -2.24 6.93
C LEU A 64 -1.81 -1.45 7.58
N SER A 65 -3.05 -1.71 7.16
CA SER A 65 -4.25 -1.12 7.74
C SER A 65 -5.21 -2.19 8.24
N ARG A 66 -6.22 -1.81 9.03
CA ARG A 66 -7.40 -2.64 9.29
C ARG A 66 -8.24 -2.81 8.01
N TYR A 67 -9.13 -3.79 8.04
CA TYR A 67 -10.15 -3.98 7.01
C TYR A 67 -11.22 -2.88 7.06
N GLY A 68 -11.75 -2.51 5.89
CA GLY A 68 -12.81 -1.51 5.73
C GLY A 68 -12.34 -0.07 5.63
N VAL A 69 -11.03 0.18 5.54
CA VAL A 69 -10.47 1.52 5.29
C VAL A 69 -10.92 2.00 3.91
N ARG A 70 -11.31 3.27 3.80
CA ARG A 70 -11.68 3.88 2.53
C ARG A 70 -10.45 4.16 1.68
N LEU A 71 -10.58 3.98 0.37
CA LEU A 71 -9.48 4.21 -0.58
C LEU A 71 -8.87 5.61 -0.44
N ASN A 72 -9.70 6.65 -0.27
CA ASN A 72 -9.22 8.03 -0.10
C ASN A 72 -8.41 8.25 1.19
N ASP A 73 -8.76 7.56 2.28
CA ASP A 73 -8.02 7.63 3.54
C ASP A 73 -6.69 6.89 3.43
N ALA A 74 -6.66 5.73 2.76
CA ALA A 74 -5.43 5.03 2.42
C ALA A 74 -4.51 5.90 1.53
N ASP A 75 -5.06 6.53 0.48
CA ASP A 75 -4.32 7.44 -0.41
C ASP A 75 -3.70 8.61 0.35
N ARG A 76 -4.47 9.20 1.28
CA ARG A 76 -3.99 10.31 2.11
C ARG A 76 -2.89 9.87 3.08
N ALA A 77 -3.05 8.71 3.72
CA ALA A 77 -2.07 8.21 4.67
C ALA A 77 -0.76 7.79 4.00
N VAL A 78 -0.84 7.19 2.81
CA VAL A 78 0.35 6.84 2.01
C VAL A 78 1.05 8.11 1.50
N ASP A 79 0.28 9.15 1.17
CA ASP A 79 0.73 10.42 0.61
C ASP A 79 1.53 10.23 -0.69
N ARG A 80 0.79 9.86 -1.75
CA ARG A 80 1.34 9.58 -3.09
C ARG A 80 2.16 10.73 -3.69
N ASN A 81 2.01 11.94 -3.17
CA ASN A 81 2.72 13.13 -3.65
C ASN A 81 4.06 13.34 -2.94
N ASN A 82 4.25 12.76 -1.74
CA ASN A 82 5.47 12.90 -0.95
C ASN A 82 5.97 11.53 -0.47
N TRP A 83 6.40 10.71 -1.43
CA TRP A 83 7.00 9.42 -1.14
C TRP A 83 8.24 9.57 -0.23
N PRO A 84 8.34 8.80 0.86
CA PRO A 84 9.52 8.81 1.70
C PRO A 84 10.63 8.01 1.02
N TRP A 85 11.38 8.64 0.13
CA TRP A 85 12.47 7.98 -0.59
C TRP A 85 13.58 7.53 0.36
N PHE A 86 13.91 6.24 0.29
CA PHE A 86 15.09 5.67 0.94
C PHE A 86 16.31 5.73 0.01
N THR A 87 16.09 5.42 -1.28
CA THR A 87 17.04 5.66 -2.37
C THR A 87 16.27 6.09 -3.62
N GLU A 88 16.95 6.38 -4.74
CA GLU A 88 16.33 6.81 -6.00
C GLU A 88 15.20 5.88 -6.50
N ASN A 89 15.28 4.57 -6.19
CA ASN A 89 14.30 3.57 -6.65
C ASN A 89 13.59 2.82 -5.50
N LYS A 90 13.87 3.19 -4.25
CA LYS A 90 13.33 2.52 -3.06
C LYS A 90 12.60 3.51 -2.17
N ILE A 91 11.39 3.15 -1.76
CA ILE A 91 10.54 3.90 -0.85
C ILE A 91 10.62 3.25 0.53
N ASP A 92 10.76 4.05 1.58
CA ASP A 92 10.81 3.59 2.96
C ASP A 92 9.43 3.13 3.44
N LEU A 93 9.27 1.81 3.59
CA LEU A 93 8.05 1.16 4.06
C LEU A 93 7.76 1.46 5.53
N SER A 94 8.80 1.66 6.36
CA SER A 94 8.64 1.95 7.78
C SER A 94 7.96 3.30 8.01
N VAL A 95 8.27 4.29 7.16
CA VAL A 95 7.61 5.60 7.18
C VAL A 95 6.16 5.49 6.72
N ILE A 96 5.87 4.73 5.67
CA ILE A 96 4.49 4.47 5.24
C ILE A 96 3.68 3.80 6.36
N ARG A 97 4.24 2.77 7.01
CA ARG A 97 3.61 2.10 8.15
C ARG A 97 3.30 3.09 9.28
N SER A 98 4.25 3.97 9.60
CA SER A 98 4.09 5.00 10.62
C SER A 98 3.00 6.01 10.27
N ARG A 99 2.91 6.45 8.99
CA ARG A 99 1.84 7.35 8.53
C ARG A 99 0.46 6.71 8.62
N VAL A 100 0.34 5.44 8.25
CA VAL A 100 -0.91 4.67 8.35
C VAL A 100 -1.36 4.52 9.81
N GLN A 101 -0.42 4.26 10.73
CA GLN A 101 -0.69 4.24 12.17
C GLN A 101 -1.12 5.61 12.71
N ALA A 102 -0.40 6.68 12.35
CA ALA A 102 -0.71 8.04 12.78
C ALA A 102 -2.08 8.53 12.26
N ALA A 103 -2.50 8.07 11.09
CA ALA A 103 -3.83 8.31 10.53
C ALA A 103 -4.94 7.49 11.23
N GLY A 104 -4.58 6.63 12.21
CA GLY A 104 -5.53 5.77 12.90
C GLY A 104 -6.18 4.76 11.96
N LEU A 105 -5.41 4.23 10.98
CA LEU A 105 -5.88 3.26 9.99
C LEU A 105 -5.39 1.83 10.25
N ALA A 106 -4.43 1.64 11.17
CA ALA A 106 -3.96 0.33 11.60
C ALA A 106 -5.07 -0.52 12.26
#